data_AF-A0A1U8PY91-F1
#
_entry.id   AF-A0A1U8PY91-F1
#
_cell.length_a   1.000
_cell.length_b   1.000
_cell.length_c   1.000
_cell.angle_alpha   90.00
_cell.angle_beta   90.00
_cell.angle_gamma   90.00
#
_symmetry.space_group_name_H-M   'P 1'
#
loop_
_entity.id
_entity.type
_entity.pdbx_description
1 polymer ?
#
loop_
_entity_poly.entity_id
_entity_poly.type
_entity_poly.pdbx_seq_one_letter_code
_entity_poly.pdbx_strand_id
1 'polypeptide(L)'
;MHAQDPRALPKMQLQCIGNKPTRQGDIGSFECLIPNQNFVEMSSYQEYLKLKARVEVLQRSQRNLLGEDLGPLTTKELQQLEMSLKQIRSTKEQMLQEANRTLRRKKLVVKIPFG
;
A
#
# COMPACT_ATOMS: atom_id res chain seq x y z
N MET A 1 -15.08 9.18 -23.49
CA MET A 1 -15.06 9.18 -22.00
C MET A 1 -13.62 8.94 -21.58
N HIS A 2 -12.88 9.98 -21.21
CA HIS A 2 -11.51 9.81 -20.69
C HIS A 2 -11.59 9.46 -19.22
N ALA A 3 -11.16 8.26 -18.84
CA ALA A 3 -11.03 7.88 -17.45
C ALA A 3 -9.88 8.67 -16.82
N GLN A 4 -10.16 9.46 -15.78
CA GLN A 4 -9.12 10.02 -14.90
C GLN A 4 -8.35 8.84 -14.27
N ASP A 5 -7.01 8.87 -14.31
CA ASP A 5 -6.20 7.92 -13.53
C ASP A 5 -6.48 8.16 -12.03
N PRO A 6 -6.98 7.16 -11.28
CA PRO A 6 -7.25 7.30 -9.85
C PRO A 6 -5.97 7.51 -9.02
N ARG A 7 -4.78 7.43 -9.62
CA ARG A 7 -3.48 7.78 -9.01
C ARG A 7 -2.99 9.18 -9.38
N ALA A 8 -3.74 9.95 -10.15
CA ALA A 8 -3.38 11.32 -10.48
C ALA A 8 -3.42 12.20 -9.21
N LEU A 9 -2.23 12.60 -8.74
CA LEU A 9 -2.07 13.51 -7.61
C LEU A 9 -2.63 14.90 -7.95
N PRO A 10 -3.21 15.63 -6.99
CA PRO A 10 -3.52 17.05 -7.18
C PRO A 10 -2.22 17.78 -7.54
N LYS A 11 -2.19 18.38 -8.74
CA LYS A 11 -1.07 19.19 -9.20
C LYS A 11 -1.10 20.50 -8.41
N MET A 12 -0.38 20.57 -7.29
CA MET A 12 0.00 21.87 -6.74
C MET A 12 1.12 22.41 -7.62
N GLN A 13 0.87 23.53 -8.29
CA GLN A 13 1.88 24.18 -9.13
C GLN A 13 3.02 24.66 -8.23
N LEU A 14 4.14 23.94 -8.23
CA LEU A 14 5.40 24.42 -7.71
C LEU A 14 5.99 25.34 -8.78
N GLN A 15 5.91 26.66 -8.58
CA GLN A 15 6.57 27.61 -9.47
C GLN A 15 8.01 27.80 -8.99
N CYS A 16 8.96 27.16 -9.69
CA CYS A 16 10.38 27.38 -9.44
C CYS A 16 10.73 28.82 -9.84
N ILE A 17 10.95 29.70 -8.86
CA ILE A 17 11.56 31.01 -9.12
C ILE A 17 13.06 30.74 -9.28
N GLY A 18 13.51 30.61 -10.53
CA GLY A 18 14.90 30.31 -10.84
C GLY A 18 15.81 31.48 -10.51
N ASN A 19 16.80 31.26 -9.64
CA ASN A 19 18.02 32.06 -9.63
C ASN A 19 19.11 31.26 -10.35
N LYS A 20 19.77 31.90 -11.34
CA LYS A 20 20.93 31.32 -12.05
C LYS A 20 21.98 30.86 -11.02
N PRO A 21 22.63 29.70 -11.22
CA PRO A 21 23.73 29.28 -10.35
C PRO A 21 24.93 30.21 -10.58
N THR A 22 25.26 31.03 -9.59
CA THR A 22 26.62 31.57 -9.47
C THR A 22 27.54 30.46 -9.00
N ARG A 23 28.62 30.24 -9.76
CA ARG A 23 29.69 29.30 -9.46
C ARG A 23 30.17 29.47 -8.02
N GLN A 24 30.08 28.42 -7.22
CA GLN A 24 31.20 27.71 -6.58
C GLN A 24 30.61 26.76 -5.54
N GLY A 25 31.17 25.56 -5.43
CA GLY A 25 30.57 24.42 -4.75
C GLY A 25 30.30 24.62 -3.26
N ASP A 26 29.03 24.55 -2.91
CA ASP A 26 28.54 24.13 -1.61
C ASP A 26 27.49 23.03 -1.87
N ILE A 27 27.62 21.90 -1.17
CA ILE A 27 26.61 20.83 -1.17
C ILE A 27 25.42 21.40 -0.40
N GLY A 28 24.55 22.11 -1.13
CA GLY A 28 23.39 22.76 -0.58
C GLY A 28 22.49 21.74 0.11
N SER A 29 22.23 21.99 1.40
CA SER A 29 20.95 21.60 1.96
C SER A 29 19.88 22.02 0.95
N PHE A 30 19.09 21.06 0.47
CA PHE A 30 17.83 21.37 -0.21
C PHE A 30 16.92 21.98 0.85
N GLU A 31 17.21 23.21 1.26
CA GLU A 31 16.38 23.97 2.16
C GLU A 31 15.28 24.57 1.29
N CYS A 32 14.22 23.79 1.16
CA CYS A 32 12.98 24.20 0.54
C CYS A 32 12.34 25.25 1.45
N LEU A 33 12.83 26.50 1.42
CA LEU A 33 12.14 27.63 2.02
C LEU A 33 10.92 27.96 1.13
N ILE A 34 9.76 27.45 1.55
CA ILE A 34 8.46 27.76 0.94
C ILE A 34 8.04 29.18 1.35
N PRO A 35 7.79 30.11 0.41
CA PRO A 35 7.38 31.47 0.75
C PRO A 35 5.89 31.52 1.13
N ASN A 36 5.61 32.24 2.23
CA ASN A 36 4.31 32.67 2.75
C ASN A 36 3.45 31.59 3.44
N GLN A 37 3.60 31.50 4.76
CA GLN A 37 2.98 30.50 5.62
C GLN A 37 1.48 30.77 5.84
N ASN A 38 0.62 29.95 5.23
CA ASN A 38 -0.57 29.49 5.93
C ASN A 38 -0.14 28.26 6.75
N PHE A 39 0.01 28.40 8.07
CA PHE A 39 0.39 27.30 8.98
C PHE A 39 -0.48 26.04 8.78
N VAL A 40 -1.78 26.24 8.46
CA VAL A 40 -2.74 25.17 8.16
C VAL A 40 -2.38 24.40 6.88
N GLU A 41 -1.89 25.10 5.84
CA GLU A 41 -1.50 24.51 4.56
C GLU A 41 -0.20 23.69 4.71
N MET A 42 0.74 24.18 5.51
CA MET A 42 1.97 23.44 5.86
C MET A 42 1.65 22.19 6.70
N SER A 43 0.74 22.30 7.67
CA SER A 43 0.26 21.17 8.47
C SER A 43 -0.43 20.11 7.60
N SER A 44 -1.35 20.54 6.72
CA SER A 44 -2.06 19.64 5.80
C SER A 44 -1.10 18.95 4.82
N TYR A 45 -0.11 19.68 4.30
CA TYR A 45 0.90 19.10 3.44
C TYR A 45 1.77 18.04 4.16
N GLN A 46 2.16 18.30 5.42
CA GLN A 46 2.90 17.32 6.20
C GLN A 46 2.08 16.06 6.49
N GLU A 47 0.80 16.19 6.79
CA GLU A 47 -0.12 15.06 6.95
C GLU A 47 -0.28 14.27 5.65
N TYR A 48 -0.40 14.97 4.52
CA TYR A 48 -0.41 14.35 3.20
C TYR A 48 0.87 13.55 2.94
N LEU A 49 2.05 14.10 3.22
CA LEU A 49 3.32 13.37 3.04
C LEU A 49 3.39 12.11 3.91
N LYS A 50 2.91 12.18 5.16
CA LYS A 50 2.81 11.00 6.04
C LYS A 50 1.86 9.96 5.44
N LEU A 51 0.71 10.38 4.92
CA LEU A 51 -0.25 9.46 4.29
C LEU A 51 0.32 8.83 3.02
N LYS A 52 0.98 9.62 2.17
CA LYS A 52 1.62 9.14 0.94
C LYS A 52 2.67 8.08 1.24
N ALA A 53 3.53 8.31 2.22
CA ALA A 53 4.53 7.32 2.63
C ALA A 53 3.86 6.00 3.09
N ARG A 54 2.75 6.08 3.84
CA ARG A 54 1.99 4.88 4.24
C ARG A 54 1.41 4.13 3.03
N VAL A 55 0.87 4.86 2.06
CA VAL A 55 0.34 4.27 0.81
C VAL A 55 1.45 3.56 0.03
N GLU A 56 2.62 4.18 -0.11
CA GLU A 56 3.77 3.58 -0.82
C GLU A 56 4.24 2.27 -0.16
N VAL A 57 4.28 2.24 1.18
CA VAL A 57 4.60 1.03 1.94
C VAL A 57 3.54 -0.06 1.73
N LEU A 58 2.25 0.30 1.77
CA LEU A 58 1.16 -0.65 1.53
C LEU A 58 1.19 -1.22 0.11
N GLN A 59 1.44 -0.39 -0.90
CA GLN A 59 1.55 -0.82 -2.29
C GLN A 59 2.75 -1.75 -2.49
N ARG A 60 3.88 -1.47 -1.86
CA ARG A 60 5.05 -2.37 -1.89
C ARG A 60 4.72 -3.71 -1.24
N SER A 61 4.08 -3.70 -0.08
CA SER A 61 3.62 -4.93 0.60
C SER A 61 2.67 -5.75 -0.27
N GLN A 62 1.74 -5.11 -0.99
CA GLN A 62 0.85 -5.80 -1.93
C GLN A 62 1.63 -6.50 -3.05
N ARG A 63 2.60 -5.81 -3.67
CA ARG A 63 3.46 -6.40 -4.70
C ARG A 63 4.25 -7.60 -4.16
N ASN A 64 4.80 -7.48 -2.95
CA ASN A 64 5.48 -8.59 -2.29
C ASN A 64 4.56 -9.80 -2.08
N LEU A 65 3.32 -9.58 -1.64
CA LEU A 65 2.31 -10.65 -1.49
C LEU A 65 1.92 -11.30 -2.83
N LEU A 66 2.04 -10.57 -3.93
CA LEU A 66 1.85 -11.07 -5.30
C LEU A 66 3.09 -11.76 -5.87
N GLY A 67 4.22 -11.76 -5.15
CA GLY A 67 5.49 -12.32 -5.60
C GLY A 67 6.33 -11.39 -6.48
N GLU A 68 5.97 -10.11 -6.52
CA GLU A 68 6.68 -9.04 -7.24
C GLU A 68 7.66 -8.30 -6.30
N ASP A 69 8.63 -7.57 -6.86
CA ASP A 69 9.58 -6.71 -6.11
C ASP A 69 10.26 -7.39 -4.90
N LEU A 70 10.55 -8.69 -5.00
CA LEU A 70 11.16 -9.45 -3.90
C LEU A 70 12.68 -9.21 -3.75
N GLY A 71 13.35 -8.75 -4.82
CA GLY A 71 14.80 -8.56 -4.84
C GLY A 71 15.36 -7.64 -3.74
N PRO A 72 14.71 -6.50 -3.41
CA PRO A 72 15.11 -5.62 -2.32
C PRO A 72 14.87 -6.17 -0.91
N LEU A 73 14.20 -7.30 -0.74
CA LEU A 73 13.89 -7.85 0.58
C LEU A 73 15.08 -8.62 1.16
N THR A 74 15.33 -8.44 2.45
CA THR A 74 16.27 -9.25 3.19
C THR A 74 15.74 -10.66 3.42
N THR A 75 16.62 -11.61 3.78
CA THR A 75 16.22 -12.98 4.14
C THR A 75 15.19 -13.00 5.27
N LYS A 76 15.32 -12.12 6.26
CA LYS A 76 14.38 -12.02 7.37
C LYS A 76 12.99 -11.57 6.91
N GLU A 77 12.93 -10.57 6.03
CA GLU A 77 11.67 -10.07 5.47
C GLU A 77 11.01 -11.10 4.56
N LEU A 78 11.80 -11.84 3.77
CA LEU A 78 11.30 -12.97 2.97
C LEU A 78 10.71 -14.09 3.83
N GLN A 79 11.35 -14.44 4.95
CA GLN A 79 10.79 -15.41 5.91
C GLN A 79 9.48 -14.92 6.52
N GLN A 80 9.39 -13.65 6.89
CA GLN A 80 8.16 -13.05 7.42
C GLN A 80 7.03 -13.05 6.37
N LEU A 81 7.37 -12.75 5.11
CA LEU A 81 6.44 -12.85 3.99
C LEU A 81 5.95 -14.30 3.80
N GLU A 82 6.85 -15.28 3.82
CA GLU A 82 6.51 -16.69 3.71
C GLU A 82 5.56 -17.14 4.84
N MET A 83 5.82 -16.74 6.08
CA MET A 83 4.95 -17.01 7.22
C MET A 83 3.55 -16.43 7.03
N SER A 84 3.47 -15.18 6.55
CA SER A 84 2.21 -14.49 6.31
C SER A 84 1.40 -15.19 5.22
N LEU A 85 2.06 -15.62 4.13
CA LEU A 85 1.43 -16.38 3.05
C LEU A 85 0.96 -17.77 3.52
N LYS A 86 1.73 -18.46 4.37
CA LYS A 86 1.32 -19.71 5.01
C LYS A 86 0.05 -19.54 5.85
N GLN A 87 -0.04 -18.46 6.63
CA GLN A 87 -1.23 -18.14 7.42
C GLN A 87 -2.44 -17.89 6.52
N ILE A 88 -2.32 -17.05 5.48
CA ILE A 88 -3.40 -16.79 4.52
C ILE A 88 -3.91 -18.09 3.89
N ARG A 89 -2.99 -18.96 3.45
CA ARG A 89 -3.32 -20.26 2.87
C ARG A 89 -4.05 -21.16 3.86
N SER A 90 -3.54 -21.24 5.10
CA SER A 90 -4.17 -22.03 6.17
C SER A 90 -5.59 -21.56 6.45
N THR A 91 -5.81 -20.25 6.58
CA THR A 91 -7.14 -19.68 6.79
C THR A 91 -8.08 -20.02 5.64
N LYS A 92 -7.63 -19.87 4.39
CA LYS A 92 -8.44 -20.21 3.21
C LYS A 92 -8.82 -21.69 3.18
N GLU A 93 -7.88 -22.57 3.54
CA GLU A 93 -8.13 -24.01 3.62
C GLU A 93 -9.16 -24.33 4.70
N GLN A 94 -9.02 -23.77 5.90
CA GLN A 94 -9.99 -23.94 6.99
C GLN A 94 -11.39 -23.46 6.60
N MET A 95 -11.49 -22.31 5.92
CA MET A 95 -12.77 -21.79 5.42
C MET A 95 -13.42 -22.74 4.40
N LEU A 96 -12.63 -23.27 3.46
CA LEU A 96 -13.13 -24.21 2.45
C LEU A 96 -13.59 -25.53 3.09
N GLN A 97 -12.84 -26.03 4.07
CA GLN A 97 -13.22 -27.21 4.84
C GLN A 97 -14.54 -27.00 5.59
N GLU A 98 -14.74 -25.84 6.21
CA GLU A 98 -15.99 -25.54 6.91
C GLU A 98 -17.18 -25.38 5.95
N ALA A 99 -16.96 -24.76 4.78
CA ALA A 99 -17.96 -24.69 3.72
C ALA A 99 -18.38 -26.11 3.26
N ASN A 100 -17.41 -27.01 3.07
CA ASN A 100 -17.67 -28.40 2.70
C ASN A 100 -18.46 -29.16 3.78
N ARG A 101 -18.09 -29.00 5.07
CA ARG A 101 -18.83 -29.60 6.20
C ARG A 101 -20.27 -29.10 6.23
N THR A 102 -20.48 -27.80 6.06
CA THR A 102 -21.81 -27.18 6.02
C THR A 102 -22.65 -27.76 4.88
N LEU A 103 -22.10 -27.86 3.67
CA LEU A 103 -22.78 -28.46 2.52
C LEU A 103 -23.14 -29.93 2.76
N ARG A 104 -22.24 -30.72 3.35
CA ARG A 104 -22.50 -32.13 3.68
C ARG A 104 -23.62 -32.29 4.69
N ARG A 105 -23.62 -31.51 5.78
CA ARG A 105 -24.69 -31.52 6.79
C ARG A 105 -26.05 -31.23 6.16
N LYS A 106 -26.14 -30.20 5.30
CA LYS A 106 -27.39 -29.88 4.58
C LYS A 106 -27.89 -31.02 3.70
N LYS A 107 -26.98 -31.68 2.95
CA LYS A 107 -27.34 -32.86 2.14
C LYS A 107 -27.79 -34.05 2.98
N LEU A 108 -27.24 -34.25 4.18
CA LEU A 108 -27.63 -35.34 5.06
C LEU A 108 -29.00 -35.10 5.72
N VAL A 109 -29.32 -33.86 6.10
CA VAL A 109 -30.64 -33.49 6.64
C VAL A 109 -31.76 -33.77 5.64
N VAL A 110 -31.53 -33.49 4.35
CA VAL A 110 -32.51 -33.78 3.28
C VAL A 110 -32.66 -35.28 2.99
N LYS A 111 -31.67 -36.09 3.38
CA LYS A 111 -31.65 -37.54 3.13
C LYS A 111 -32.26 -38.39 4.26
N ILE A 112 -32.75 -37.80 5.34
CA ILE A 112 -33.49 -38.56 6.37
C ILE A 112 -34.92 -38.76 5.83
N PRO A 113 -35.32 -39.97 5.41
CA PRO A 113 -36.71 -40.21 5.04
C PRO A 113 -37.58 -40.02 6.28
N PHE A 114 -38.56 -39.14 6.20
CA PHE A 114 -39.66 -39.12 7.15
C PHE A 114 -40.39 -40.46 6.98
N GLY A 115 -40.29 -41.32 8.02
CA GLY A 115 -40.96 -42.62 8.10
C GLY A 115 -42.45 -42.48 8.35
#